data_AF-W9ED29-F1
#
_entry.id   AF-W9ED29-F1
#
_cell.length_a   1.000
_cell.length_b   1.000
_cell.length_c   1.000
_cell.angle_alpha   90.00
_cell.angle_beta   90.00
_cell.angle_gamma   90.00
#
_symmetry.space_group_name_H-M   'P 1'
#
loop_
_entity.id
_entity.type
_entity.pdbx_description
1 polymer ?
#
loop_
_entity_poly.entity_id
_entity_poly.type
_entity_poly.pdbx_seq_one_letter_code
_entity_poly.pdbx_strand_id
1 'polypeptide(L)'
;MPFGIRDGKLIHISDLSINERGLNCNCVCPKCGEKLIAKMGDIRKHHFSHFNDKCDYALETSIHLFAKEVLEQYKKIVLPELILKYSVNFNKLSDFDSNTYINPLELRTISIVKEQELTFDKVDIEERIDNIIPDIVLYKNNIPIIVEIAVTNFVSTRKKDKIRKLGISAIEIDLHDYNFFDKEKLKNAVIYETKCKKWIFNRKEVMHKKKIIEENKKNVRNNVEEEYTFPSFKNKKNTSNDDYKDPFDKEYICVICNKRTKNWGIRFGDGITCLCNNKECEKKICGKIYKLLTLL
;
A
#
# COMPACT_ATOMS: atom_id res chain seq x y z
N MET A 1 4.28 -24.88 -17.58
CA MET A 1 3.80 -23.48 -17.61
C MET A 1 2.72 -23.30 -18.67
N PRO A 2 1.84 -22.29 -18.58
CA PRO A 2 0.70 -22.14 -19.50
C PRO A 2 1.04 -21.42 -20.81
N PHE A 3 2.11 -20.62 -20.85
CA PHE A 3 2.45 -19.81 -22.02
C PHE A 3 3.84 -20.14 -22.58
N GLY A 4 4.03 -19.92 -23.87
CA GLY A 4 5.30 -19.94 -24.58
C GLY A 4 5.32 -18.86 -25.68
N ILE A 5 6.46 -18.59 -26.28
CA ILE A 5 6.57 -17.63 -27.41
C ILE A 5 6.69 -18.39 -28.72
N ARG A 6 5.94 -17.97 -29.74
CA ARG A 6 6.08 -18.44 -31.13
C ARG A 6 5.96 -17.25 -32.07
N ASP A 7 6.92 -17.10 -32.97
CA ASP A 7 6.97 -15.99 -33.94
C ASP A 7 6.84 -14.60 -33.29
N GLY A 8 7.47 -14.43 -32.12
CA GLY A 8 7.41 -13.19 -31.33
C GLY A 8 6.09 -12.94 -30.59
N LYS A 9 5.12 -13.87 -30.64
CA LYS A 9 3.83 -13.76 -29.95
C LYS A 9 3.73 -14.72 -28.78
N LEU A 10 3.11 -14.28 -27.69
CA LEU A 10 2.78 -15.16 -26.58
C LEU A 10 1.60 -16.06 -26.95
N ILE A 11 1.80 -17.37 -26.81
CA ILE A 11 0.81 -18.40 -27.08
C ILE A 11 0.44 -19.08 -25.77
N HIS A 12 -0.85 -19.15 -25.46
CA HIS A 12 -1.34 -19.95 -24.35
C HIS A 12 -1.53 -21.39 -24.81
N ILE A 13 -1.31 -22.36 -23.92
CA ILE A 13 -1.41 -23.78 -24.25
C ILE A 13 -2.80 -24.19 -24.75
N SER A 14 -3.86 -23.50 -24.31
CA SER A 14 -5.23 -23.74 -24.81
C SER A 14 -5.48 -23.20 -26.21
N ASP A 15 -4.59 -22.38 -26.76
CA ASP A 15 -4.70 -21.86 -28.12
C ASP A 15 -4.15 -22.84 -29.16
N LEU A 16 -3.45 -23.91 -28.72
CA LEU A 16 -2.90 -24.93 -29.60
C LEU A 16 -3.93 -25.99 -29.94
N SER A 17 -3.89 -26.47 -31.18
CA SER A 17 -4.57 -27.68 -31.62
C SER A 17 -3.78 -28.94 -31.24
N ILE A 18 -4.45 -30.10 -31.24
CA ILE A 18 -3.80 -31.38 -30.91
C ILE A 18 -2.65 -31.74 -31.88
N ASN A 19 -2.69 -31.24 -33.12
CA ASN A 19 -1.66 -31.46 -34.14
C ASN A 19 -0.36 -30.70 -33.83
N GLU A 20 -0.44 -29.66 -33.01
CA GLU A 20 0.68 -28.84 -32.55
C GLU A 20 1.28 -29.36 -31.24
N ARG A 21 0.88 -30.55 -30.77
CA ARG A 21 1.44 -31.15 -29.56
C ARG A 21 2.92 -31.46 -29.71
N GLY A 22 3.61 -31.61 -28.58
CA GLY A 22 5.02 -31.97 -28.55
C GLY A 22 5.90 -30.81 -29.03
N LEU A 23 6.94 -31.13 -29.80
CA LEU A 23 7.83 -30.13 -30.41
C LEU A 23 7.19 -29.42 -31.61
N ASN A 24 6.09 -29.94 -32.16
CA ASN A 24 5.37 -29.31 -33.27
C ASN A 24 4.75 -27.96 -32.88
N CYS A 25 4.68 -27.63 -31.59
CA CYS A 25 4.21 -26.33 -31.14
C CYS A 25 5.12 -25.21 -31.63
N ASN A 26 6.42 -25.48 -31.85
CA ASN A 26 7.43 -24.50 -32.22
C ASN A 26 7.51 -23.31 -31.23
N CYS A 27 7.12 -23.54 -29.97
CA CYS A 27 7.20 -22.53 -28.93
C CYS A 27 8.56 -22.57 -28.23
N VAL A 28 9.01 -21.42 -27.76
CA VAL A 28 10.20 -21.25 -26.91
C VAL A 28 9.85 -20.63 -25.57
N CYS A 29 10.69 -20.87 -24.57
CA CYS A 29 10.53 -20.30 -23.24
C CYS A 29 10.73 -18.77 -23.29
N PRO A 30 9.81 -17.96 -22.74
CA PRO A 30 9.97 -16.51 -22.71
C PRO A 30 11.17 -16.04 -21.87
N LYS A 31 11.66 -16.89 -20.96
CA LYS A 31 12.77 -16.53 -20.06
C LYS A 31 14.14 -16.95 -20.59
N CYS A 32 14.30 -18.22 -21.00
CA CYS A 32 15.59 -18.77 -21.41
C CYS A 32 15.73 -19.00 -22.91
N GLY A 33 14.65 -18.86 -23.70
CA GLY A 33 14.66 -19.11 -25.15
C GLY A 33 14.72 -20.59 -25.55
N GLU A 34 14.80 -21.52 -24.59
CA GLU A 34 14.86 -22.96 -24.87
C GLU A 34 13.54 -23.46 -25.49
N LYS A 35 13.64 -24.48 -26.36
CA LYS A 35 12.47 -25.10 -26.99
C LYS A 35 11.52 -25.69 -25.96
N LEU A 36 10.23 -25.52 -26.21
CA LEU A 36 9.16 -26.09 -25.40
C LEU A 36 8.51 -27.29 -26.07
N ILE A 37 8.01 -28.18 -25.23
CA ILE A 37 7.17 -29.30 -25.59
C ILE A 37 5.75 -28.98 -25.11
N ALA A 38 4.77 -28.95 -26.02
CA ALA A 38 3.36 -28.88 -25.67
C ALA A 38 2.87 -30.26 -25.17
N LYS A 39 2.74 -30.42 -23.85
CA LYS A 39 2.21 -31.64 -23.23
C LYS A 39 0.69 -31.55 -23.21
N MET A 40 0.05 -32.19 -24.20
CA MET A 40 -1.39 -32.20 -24.39
C MET A 40 -1.88 -33.65 -24.45
N GLY A 41 -2.68 -34.06 -23.47
CA GLY A 41 -3.28 -35.39 -23.38
C GLY A 41 -4.45 -35.38 -22.41
N ASP A 42 -5.10 -36.54 -22.22
CA ASP A 42 -6.41 -36.60 -21.55
C ASP A 42 -6.31 -36.66 -20.01
N ILE A 43 -5.14 -37.00 -19.48
CA ILE A 43 -4.95 -37.28 -18.05
C ILE A 43 -4.50 -36.03 -17.28
N ARG A 44 -3.47 -35.34 -17.80
CA ARG A 44 -2.84 -34.20 -17.12
C ARG A 44 -3.26 -32.91 -17.81
N LYS A 45 -3.41 -31.85 -17.01
CA LYS A 45 -3.65 -30.50 -17.52
C LYS A 45 -2.62 -30.14 -18.59
N HIS A 46 -3.09 -29.59 -19.70
CA HIS A 46 -2.21 -29.22 -20.80
C HIS A 46 -1.23 -28.15 -20.33
N HIS A 47 0.05 -28.31 -20.65
CA HIS A 47 1.09 -27.36 -20.27
C HIS A 47 2.28 -27.43 -21.22
N PHE A 48 3.09 -26.37 -21.22
CA PHE A 48 4.43 -26.40 -21.76
C PHE A 48 5.43 -26.94 -20.73
N SER A 49 6.34 -27.80 -21.18
CA SER A 49 7.57 -28.18 -20.48
C SER A 49 8.77 -27.82 -21.34
N HIS A 50 9.92 -27.55 -20.73
CA HIS A 50 11.18 -27.43 -21.48
C HIS A 50 11.55 -28.78 -22.10
N PHE A 51 12.28 -28.74 -23.23
CA PHE A 51 12.79 -29.94 -23.87
C PHE A 51 13.90 -30.60 -23.05
N ASN A 52 14.87 -29.80 -22.58
CA ASN A 52 16.01 -30.26 -21.77
C ASN A 52 16.01 -29.66 -20.36
N ASP A 53 16.36 -28.38 -20.24
CA ASP A 53 16.71 -27.76 -18.96
C ASP A 53 15.51 -27.22 -18.17
N LYS A 54 15.66 -27.16 -16.84
CA LYS A 54 14.73 -26.44 -15.97
C LYS A 54 15.05 -24.95 -15.98
N CYS A 55 14.01 -24.12 -15.95
CA CYS A 55 14.14 -22.66 -15.84
C CYS A 55 13.24 -22.16 -14.72
N ASP A 56 13.86 -21.73 -13.61
CA ASP A 56 13.18 -21.46 -12.34
C ASP A 56 12.29 -20.21 -12.36
N TYR A 57 12.33 -19.39 -13.41
CA TYR A 57 11.53 -18.17 -13.55
C TYR A 57 10.65 -18.15 -14.81
N ALA A 58 10.50 -19.29 -15.49
CA ALA A 58 9.77 -19.36 -16.74
C ALA A 58 8.29 -19.01 -16.54
N LEU A 59 7.68 -19.52 -15.46
CA LEU A 59 6.29 -19.24 -15.13
C LEU A 59 6.07 -17.75 -14.87
N GLU A 60 6.79 -17.17 -13.90
CA GLU A 60 6.69 -15.74 -13.54
C GLU A 60 6.84 -14.84 -14.76
N THR A 61 7.91 -15.04 -15.54
CA THR A 61 8.17 -14.25 -16.76
C THR A 61 6.99 -14.34 -17.72
N SER A 62 6.44 -15.54 -17.92
CA SER A 62 5.32 -15.74 -18.83
C SER A 62 4.02 -15.06 -18.38
N ILE A 63 3.77 -14.98 -17.06
CA ILE A 63 2.59 -14.29 -16.52
C ILE A 63 2.76 -12.76 -16.59
N HIS A 64 3.96 -12.23 -16.36
CA HIS A 64 4.24 -10.81 -16.58
C HIS A 64 3.99 -10.41 -18.03
N LEU A 65 4.50 -11.19 -18.99
CA LEU A 65 4.28 -10.93 -20.42
C LEU A 65 2.80 -10.94 -20.77
N PHE A 66 2.04 -11.92 -20.28
CA PHE A 66 0.60 -11.98 -20.54
C PHE A 66 -0.14 -10.75 -20.00
N ALA A 67 0.13 -10.34 -18.76
CA ALA A 67 -0.52 -9.17 -18.19
C ALA A 67 -0.13 -7.86 -18.91
N LYS A 68 1.12 -7.75 -19.39
CA LYS A 68 1.61 -6.65 -20.24
C LYS A 68 0.85 -6.60 -21.57
N GLU A 69 0.78 -7.71 -22.29
CA GLU A 69 0.03 -7.80 -23.56
C GLU A 69 -1.45 -7.46 -23.38
N VAL A 70 -2.10 -7.94 -22.31
CA VAL A 70 -3.50 -7.61 -22.01
C VAL A 70 -3.68 -6.10 -21.83
N LEU A 71 -2.83 -5.45 -21.03
CA LEU A 71 -2.98 -4.01 -20.80
C LEU A 71 -2.61 -3.16 -22.02
N GLU A 72 -1.66 -3.61 -22.84
CA GLU A 72 -1.32 -2.96 -24.11
C GLU A 72 -2.45 -3.09 -25.15
N GLN A 73 -3.03 -4.29 -25.28
CA GLN A 73 -4.09 -4.56 -26.25
C GLN A 73 -5.39 -3.84 -25.89
N TYR A 74 -5.82 -3.94 -24.63
CA TYR A 74 -7.14 -3.44 -24.21
C TYR A 74 -7.09 -1.99 -23.73
N LYS A 75 -5.90 -1.49 -23.32
CA LYS A 75 -5.70 -0.14 -22.77
C LYS A 75 -6.75 0.23 -21.72
N LYS A 76 -7.11 -0.73 -20.87
CA LYS A 76 -8.24 -0.62 -19.95
C LYS A 76 -7.97 -1.35 -18.65
N ILE A 77 -8.37 -0.74 -17.55
CA ILE A 77 -8.32 -1.36 -16.23
C ILE A 77 -9.40 -0.80 -15.31
N VAL A 78 -9.94 -1.64 -14.43
CA VAL A 78 -10.73 -1.21 -13.28
C VAL A 78 -9.79 -0.97 -12.11
N LEU A 79 -9.75 0.26 -11.62
CA LEU A 79 -8.93 0.66 -10.48
C LEU A 79 -9.68 0.43 -9.17
N PRO A 80 -9.00 -0.06 -8.11
CA PRO A 80 -9.63 -0.30 -6.82
C PRO A 80 -10.01 1.00 -6.11
N GLU A 81 -11.00 0.92 -5.22
CA GLU A 81 -11.37 2.02 -4.33
C GLU A 81 -10.15 2.53 -3.54
N LEU A 82 -9.98 3.85 -3.45
CA LEU A 82 -9.00 4.47 -2.56
C LEU A 82 -9.67 4.77 -1.22
N ILE A 83 -9.43 3.91 -0.23
CA ILE A 83 -9.91 4.09 1.13
C ILE A 83 -8.75 4.59 1.99
N LEU A 84 -8.93 5.74 2.63
CA LEU A 84 -8.01 6.24 3.64
C LEU A 84 -8.50 5.86 5.03
N LYS A 85 -7.64 5.18 5.79
CA LYS A 85 -7.85 4.91 7.22
C LYS A 85 -7.12 5.97 8.02
N TYR A 86 -7.77 6.52 9.04
CA TYR A 86 -7.17 7.52 9.92
C TYR A 86 -7.78 7.42 11.31
N SER A 87 -6.99 7.80 12.30
CA SER A 87 -7.44 7.90 13.68
C SER A 87 -7.87 9.33 14.00
N VAL A 88 -8.94 9.44 14.78
CA VAL A 88 -9.36 10.69 15.41
C VAL A 88 -9.24 10.55 16.92
N ASN A 89 -8.78 11.60 17.58
CA ASN A 89 -8.75 11.66 19.04
C ASN A 89 -9.93 12.51 19.52
N PHE A 90 -10.84 11.90 20.29
CA PHE A 90 -11.95 12.62 20.93
C PHE A 90 -11.53 13.02 22.34
N ASN A 91 -11.09 14.26 22.51
CA ASN A 91 -11.13 14.90 23.82
C ASN A 91 -12.56 15.36 24.06
N LYS A 92 -13.42 14.48 24.58
CA LYS A 92 -14.47 14.92 25.51
C LYS A 92 -13.88 14.72 26.89
N LEU A 93 -13.53 15.80 27.59
CA LEU A 93 -13.50 15.74 29.04
C LEU A 93 -14.96 15.54 29.45
N SER A 94 -15.34 14.29 29.75
CA SER A 94 -16.51 14.09 30.60
C SER A 94 -16.17 14.70 31.94
N ASP A 95 -17.09 15.50 32.45
CA ASP A 95 -16.95 16.29 33.67
C ASP A 95 -16.25 15.54 34.80
N PHE A 96 -15.52 16.34 35.57
CA PHE A 96 -14.73 16.08 36.76
C PHE A 96 -15.33 15.02 37.69
N ASP A 97 -15.18 13.74 37.35
CA ASP A 97 -15.29 12.63 38.29
C ASP A 97 -14.29 11.53 37.90
N SER A 98 -13.60 11.04 38.91
CA SER A 98 -12.34 10.31 38.88
C SER A 98 -12.41 8.91 38.25
N ASN A 99 -12.71 8.81 36.95
CA ASN A 99 -12.52 7.60 36.18
C ASN A 99 -12.35 7.93 34.68
N THR A 100 -11.24 8.60 34.35
CA THR A 100 -10.93 9.00 32.98
C THR A 100 -10.59 7.77 32.14
N TYR A 101 -11.60 7.16 31.54
CA TYR A 101 -11.43 6.24 30.42
C TYR A 101 -10.78 7.02 29.29
N ILE A 102 -9.54 6.69 28.94
CA ILE A 102 -8.95 7.14 27.67
C ILE A 102 -9.86 6.56 26.58
N ASN A 103 -10.58 7.43 25.87
CA ASN A 103 -11.43 7.01 24.75
C ASN A 103 -10.57 6.19 23.78
N PRO A 104 -11.01 4.98 23.36
CA PRO A 104 -10.33 4.22 22.34
C PRO A 104 -10.15 5.09 21.10
N LEU A 105 -8.95 5.09 20.53
CA LEU A 105 -8.65 5.73 19.26
C LEU A 105 -9.66 5.24 18.22
N GLU A 106 -10.62 6.08 17.82
CA GLU A 106 -11.63 5.68 16.85
C GLU A 106 -10.97 5.64 15.46
N LEU A 107 -10.85 4.44 14.90
CA LEU A 107 -10.36 4.25 13.54
C LEU A 107 -11.50 4.55 12.57
N ARG A 108 -11.36 5.64 11.82
CA ARG A 108 -12.29 6.02 10.76
C ARG A 108 -11.75 5.68 9.40
N THR A 109 -12.66 5.49 8.45
CA THR A 109 -12.34 5.28 7.05
C THR A 109 -13.09 6.30 6.20
N ILE A 110 -12.46 6.76 5.13
CA ILE A 110 -13.10 7.61 4.13
C ILE A 110 -12.74 7.08 2.73
N SER A 111 -13.77 6.91 1.91
CA SER A 111 -13.60 6.63 0.49
C SER A 111 -13.26 7.93 -0.24
N ILE A 112 -12.03 8.03 -0.74
CA ILE A 112 -11.53 9.19 -1.47
C ILE A 112 -11.87 9.08 -2.96
N VAL A 113 -11.77 7.85 -3.50
CA VAL A 113 -12.00 7.56 -4.90
C VAL A 113 -12.74 6.24 -4.98
N LYS A 114 -13.91 6.24 -5.63
CA LYS A 114 -14.65 5.02 -5.90
C LYS A 114 -13.94 4.17 -6.95
N GLU A 115 -14.15 2.85 -6.85
CA GLU A 115 -13.80 1.91 -7.90
C GLU A 115 -14.33 2.41 -9.24
N GLN A 116 -13.47 2.38 -10.28
CA GLN A 116 -13.82 2.91 -11.59
C GLN A 116 -13.05 2.22 -12.71
N GLU A 117 -13.76 1.95 -13.80
CA GLU A 117 -13.15 1.54 -15.07
C GLU A 117 -12.56 2.76 -15.77
N LEU A 118 -11.28 2.66 -16.17
CA LEU A 118 -10.60 3.65 -16.99
C LEU A 118 -10.06 3.02 -18.26
N THR A 119 -10.19 3.75 -19.36
CA THR A 119 -9.49 3.51 -20.62
C THR A 119 -8.29 4.45 -20.75
N PHE A 120 -7.25 4.08 -21.47
CA PHE A 120 -6.00 4.82 -21.59
C PHE A 120 -5.63 5.08 -23.04
N ASP A 121 -4.93 6.18 -23.28
CA ASP A 121 -4.56 6.64 -24.61
C ASP A 121 -3.26 5.96 -25.07
N LYS A 122 -2.32 5.81 -24.13
CA LYS A 122 -0.98 5.23 -24.35
C LYS A 122 -0.63 4.25 -23.24
N VAL A 123 0.14 3.23 -23.61
CA VAL A 123 0.70 2.21 -22.72
C VAL A 123 2.17 2.07 -23.06
N ASP A 124 3.04 2.25 -22.06
CA ASP A 124 4.48 2.00 -22.18
C ASP A 124 4.84 0.77 -21.33
N ILE A 125 5.56 -0.19 -21.91
CA ILE A 125 5.98 -1.43 -21.25
C ILE A 125 7.48 -1.35 -20.97
N GLU A 126 7.88 -1.62 -19.72
CA GLU A 126 9.29 -1.63 -19.29
C GLU A 126 10.10 -0.37 -19.67
N GLU A 127 9.44 0.76 -19.87
CA GLU A 127 10.07 2.03 -20.20
C GLU A 127 10.55 2.74 -18.92
N ARG A 128 11.80 3.21 -18.92
CA ARG A 128 12.41 3.86 -17.76
C ARG A 128 11.74 5.21 -17.47
N ILE A 129 11.29 5.39 -16.23
CA ILE A 129 10.88 6.69 -15.69
C ILE A 129 11.85 7.08 -14.59
N ASP A 130 12.68 8.09 -14.86
CA ASP A 130 13.73 8.57 -13.95
C ASP A 130 14.61 7.38 -13.46
N ASN A 131 14.50 7.00 -12.18
CA ASN A 131 15.34 6.00 -11.54
C ASN A 131 14.64 4.65 -11.29
N ILE A 132 13.50 4.41 -11.94
CA ILE A 132 12.76 3.14 -11.91
C ILE A 132 12.45 2.64 -13.34
N ILE A 133 12.28 1.33 -13.46
CA ILE A 133 11.64 0.68 -14.60
C ILE A 133 10.38 0.01 -14.04
N PRO A 134 9.19 0.60 -14.23
CA PRO A 134 7.92 -0.07 -13.95
C PRO A 134 7.66 -1.17 -14.97
N ASP A 135 6.82 -2.16 -14.61
CA ASP A 135 6.37 -3.15 -15.60
C ASP A 135 5.59 -2.45 -16.73
N ILE A 136 4.67 -1.56 -16.36
CA ILE A 136 3.76 -0.88 -17.28
C ILE A 136 3.48 0.55 -16.79
N VAL A 137 3.30 1.48 -17.72
CA VAL A 137 2.82 2.84 -17.48
C VAL A 137 1.63 3.12 -18.38
N LEU A 138 0.49 3.42 -17.77
CA LEU A 138 -0.76 3.74 -18.46
C LEU A 138 -0.97 5.26 -18.45
N TYR A 139 -1.29 5.86 -19.60
CA TYR A 139 -1.50 7.31 -19.70
C TYR A 139 -2.94 7.65 -20.07
N LYS A 140 -3.55 8.56 -19.31
CA LYS A 140 -4.83 9.20 -19.62
C LYS A 140 -4.62 10.71 -19.65
N ASN A 141 -4.86 11.38 -20.78
CA ASN A 141 -4.65 12.83 -20.90
C ASN A 141 -3.24 13.25 -20.41
N ASN A 142 -2.20 12.52 -20.83
CA ASN A 142 -0.80 12.69 -20.40
C ASN A 142 -0.54 12.50 -18.90
N ILE A 143 -1.50 11.99 -18.13
CA ILE A 143 -1.32 11.65 -16.72
C ILE A 143 -0.92 10.17 -16.62
N PRO A 144 0.28 9.86 -16.10
CA PRO A 144 0.72 8.48 -15.93
C PRO A 144 0.12 7.81 -14.69
N ILE A 145 -0.13 6.51 -14.81
CA ILE A 145 -0.36 5.58 -13.70
C ILE A 145 0.60 4.40 -13.90
N ILE A 146 1.41 4.13 -12.88
CA ILE A 146 2.32 2.97 -12.87
C ILE A 146 1.52 1.72 -12.50
N VAL A 147 1.80 0.62 -13.19
CA VAL A 147 1.31 -0.71 -12.85
C VAL A 147 2.49 -1.64 -12.67
N GLU A 148 2.54 -2.30 -11.53
CA GLU A 148 3.49 -3.37 -11.20
C GLU A 148 2.73 -4.69 -11.13
N ILE A 149 3.30 -5.74 -11.70
CA ILE A 149 2.72 -7.09 -11.65
C ILE A 149 3.48 -7.86 -10.56
N ALA A 150 2.74 -8.54 -9.68
CA ALA A 150 3.30 -9.42 -8.68
C ALA A 150 2.83 -10.86 -8.96
N VAL A 151 3.77 -11.78 -9.09
CA VAL A 151 3.48 -13.22 -9.25
C VAL A 151 4.11 -14.01 -8.12
N THR A 152 5.43 -13.90 -7.94
CA THR A 152 6.13 -14.53 -6.80
C THR A 152 6.61 -13.52 -5.78
N ASN A 153 6.92 -12.30 -6.24
CA ASN A 153 7.45 -11.24 -5.41
C ASN A 153 6.60 -9.98 -5.54
N PHE A 154 6.29 -9.39 -4.38
CA PHE A 154 5.68 -8.08 -4.30
C PHE A 154 6.72 -6.97 -4.46
N VAL A 155 6.26 -5.78 -4.84
CA VAL A 155 7.05 -4.56 -4.99
C VAL A 155 7.78 -4.25 -3.68
N SER A 156 9.11 -4.23 -3.76
CA SER A 156 9.99 -3.95 -2.63
C SER A 156 9.75 -2.54 -2.04
N THR A 157 10.01 -2.39 -0.74
CA THR A 157 9.92 -1.10 -0.03
C THR A 157 10.73 0.00 -0.72
N ARG A 158 11.94 -0.31 -1.19
CA ARG A 158 12.80 0.62 -1.95
C ARG A 158 12.12 1.14 -3.22
N LYS A 159 11.41 0.28 -3.96
CA LYS A 159 10.69 0.70 -5.19
C LYS A 159 9.45 1.52 -4.82
N LYS A 160 8.70 1.12 -3.78
CA LYS A 160 7.57 1.90 -3.24
C LYS A 160 7.98 3.32 -2.86
N ASP A 161 9.14 3.49 -2.23
CA ASP A 161 9.64 4.81 -1.84
C ASP A 161 10.06 5.68 -3.04
N LYS A 162 10.66 5.08 -4.07
CA LYS A 162 10.95 5.79 -5.33
C LYS A 162 9.66 6.25 -6.01
N ILE A 163 8.66 5.38 -6.13
CA ILE A 163 7.33 5.71 -6.68
C ILE A 163 6.70 6.88 -5.92
N ARG A 164 6.72 6.85 -4.58
CA ARG A 164 6.21 7.95 -3.75
C ARG A 164 6.92 9.28 -4.01
N LYS A 165 8.25 9.25 -4.17
CA LYS A 165 9.05 10.45 -4.47
C LYS A 165 8.73 11.04 -5.84
N LEU A 166 8.42 10.20 -6.83
CA LEU A 166 7.96 10.65 -8.15
C LEU A 166 6.58 11.31 -8.09
N GLY A 167 5.77 11.01 -7.07
CA GLY A 167 4.40 11.53 -6.95
C GLY A 167 3.43 10.98 -8.00
N ILE A 168 3.80 9.89 -8.68
CA ILE A 168 2.98 9.21 -9.70
C ILE A 168 2.15 8.12 -9.03
N SER A 169 0.84 8.13 -9.25
CA SER A 169 -0.04 7.08 -8.75
C SER A 169 0.38 5.72 -9.30
N ALA A 170 0.39 4.70 -8.44
CA ALA A 170 0.84 3.36 -8.79
C ALA A 170 -0.02 2.29 -8.13
N ILE A 171 -0.32 1.25 -8.89
CA ILE A 171 -0.99 0.05 -8.41
C ILE A 171 -0.11 -1.18 -8.59
N GLU A 172 -0.33 -2.16 -7.73
CA GLU A 172 0.21 -3.51 -7.82
C GLU A 172 -0.94 -4.46 -8.18
N ILE A 173 -0.77 -5.26 -9.23
CA ILE A 173 -1.69 -6.34 -9.60
C ILE A 173 -1.09 -7.65 -9.09
N ASP A 174 -1.75 -8.24 -8.11
CA ASP A 174 -1.34 -9.45 -7.42
C ASP A 174 -1.95 -10.70 -8.07
N LEU A 175 -1.13 -11.46 -8.79
CA LEU A 175 -1.53 -12.66 -9.53
C LEU A 175 -1.06 -13.97 -8.88
N HIS A 176 -0.47 -13.95 -7.67
CA HIS A 176 0.16 -15.15 -7.07
C HIS A 176 -0.79 -16.35 -6.95
N ASP A 177 -2.05 -16.12 -6.58
CA ASP A 177 -3.06 -17.15 -6.32
C ASP A 177 -3.93 -17.50 -7.53
N TYR A 178 -3.63 -16.98 -8.73
CA TYR A 178 -4.48 -17.21 -9.89
C TYR A 178 -4.16 -18.52 -10.62
N ASN A 179 -5.22 -19.16 -11.14
CA ASN A 179 -5.06 -20.28 -12.04
C ASN A 179 -4.66 -19.76 -13.43
N PHE A 180 -3.36 -19.80 -13.71
CA PHE A 180 -2.76 -19.30 -14.95
C PHE A 180 -3.15 -20.03 -16.23
N PHE A 181 -3.84 -21.16 -16.13
CA PHE A 181 -4.29 -21.93 -17.31
C PHE A 181 -5.71 -21.59 -17.74
N ASP A 182 -6.42 -20.78 -16.97
CA ASP A 182 -7.69 -20.19 -17.38
C ASP A 182 -7.39 -18.79 -17.93
N LYS A 183 -7.07 -18.74 -19.23
CA LYS A 183 -6.63 -17.52 -19.92
C LYS A 183 -7.65 -16.40 -19.80
N GLU A 184 -8.93 -16.72 -19.93
CA GLU A 184 -10.03 -15.75 -19.85
C GLU A 184 -10.19 -15.21 -18.41
N LYS A 185 -10.13 -16.09 -17.40
CA LYS A 185 -10.16 -15.65 -16.00
C LYS A 185 -8.94 -14.81 -15.63
N LEU A 186 -7.75 -15.16 -16.11
CA LEU A 186 -6.53 -14.39 -15.88
C LEU A 186 -6.62 -13.00 -16.55
N LYS A 187 -7.12 -12.93 -17.79
CA LYS A 187 -7.39 -11.66 -18.48
C LYS A 187 -8.38 -10.81 -17.68
N ASN A 188 -9.48 -11.40 -17.23
CA ASN A 188 -10.50 -10.70 -16.44
C ASN A 188 -9.95 -10.23 -15.10
N ALA A 189 -9.03 -10.98 -14.48
CA ALA A 189 -8.33 -10.56 -13.27
C ALA A 189 -7.52 -9.27 -13.53
N VAL A 190 -6.72 -9.27 -14.59
CA VAL A 190 -5.89 -8.11 -14.98
C VAL A 190 -6.77 -6.89 -15.27
N ILE A 191 -7.83 -7.03 -16.08
CA ILE A 191 -8.66 -5.89 -16.51
C ILE A 191 -9.66 -5.48 -15.42
N TYR A 192 -10.52 -6.38 -14.97
CA TYR A 192 -11.76 -6.04 -14.27
C TYR A 192 -11.71 -6.22 -12.75
N GLU A 193 -10.95 -7.20 -12.27
CA GLU A 193 -11.08 -7.63 -10.88
C GLU A 193 -10.29 -6.76 -9.90
N THR A 194 -10.94 -6.07 -8.96
CA THR A 194 -10.23 -5.17 -8.04
C THR A 194 -9.63 -5.85 -6.81
N LYS A 195 -10.06 -7.08 -6.46
CA LYS A 195 -9.54 -7.78 -5.27
C LYS A 195 -8.05 -8.14 -5.34
N CYS A 196 -7.50 -8.28 -6.55
CA CYS A 196 -6.07 -8.45 -6.76
C CYS A 196 -5.31 -7.14 -6.91
N LYS A 197 -5.97 -5.98 -6.86
CA LYS A 197 -5.32 -4.69 -7.14
C LYS A 197 -5.18 -3.89 -5.85
N LYS A 198 -3.97 -3.40 -5.59
CA LYS A 198 -3.68 -2.58 -4.41
C LYS A 198 -2.97 -1.30 -4.81
N TRP A 199 -3.36 -0.17 -4.21
CA TRP A 199 -2.62 1.07 -4.35
C TRP A 199 -1.26 0.94 -3.65
N ILE A 200 -0.17 1.08 -4.42
CA ILE A 200 1.17 1.27 -3.86
C ILE A 200 1.30 2.70 -3.32
N PHE A 201 0.79 3.65 -4.12
CA PHE A 201 0.70 5.06 -3.81
C PHE A 201 -0.40 5.69 -4.66
N ASN A 202 -1.17 6.62 -4.09
CA ASN A 202 -2.10 7.43 -4.86
C ASN A 202 -1.90 8.90 -4.53
N ARG A 203 -1.65 9.74 -5.54
CA ARG A 203 -1.42 11.18 -5.34
C ARG A 203 -2.59 11.89 -4.64
N LYS A 204 -3.83 11.41 -4.79
CA LYS A 204 -5.02 11.97 -4.13
C LYS A 204 -5.01 11.71 -2.62
N GLU A 205 -4.36 10.63 -2.17
CA GLU A 205 -4.21 10.31 -0.75
C GLU A 205 -3.43 11.41 -0.01
N VAL A 206 -2.35 11.93 -0.62
CA VAL A 206 -1.51 12.99 -0.03
C VAL A 206 -2.33 14.25 0.28
N MET A 207 -3.19 14.66 -0.66
CA MET A 207 -4.02 15.86 -0.49
C MET A 207 -5.06 15.68 0.62
N HIS A 208 -5.70 14.50 0.70
CA HIS A 208 -6.72 14.23 1.72
C HIS A 208 -6.11 14.06 3.11
N LYS A 209 -4.94 13.40 3.21
CA LYS A 209 -4.19 13.33 4.47
C LYS A 209 -3.87 14.72 5.02
N LYS A 210 -3.45 15.67 4.16
CA LYS A 210 -3.20 17.06 4.59
C LYS A 210 -4.46 17.73 5.14
N LYS A 211 -5.59 17.61 4.44
CA LYS A 211 -6.88 18.18 4.89
C LYS A 211 -7.32 17.63 6.25
N ILE A 212 -7.28 16.30 6.42
CA ILE A 212 -7.63 15.66 7.70
C ILE A 212 -6.71 16.12 8.84
N ILE A 213 -5.40 16.24 8.58
CA ILE A 213 -4.45 16.77 9.57
C ILE A 213 -4.78 18.22 9.94
N GLU A 214 -5.16 19.05 8.97
CA GLU A 214 -5.52 20.45 9.21
C GLU A 214 -6.85 20.58 9.99
N GLU A 215 -7.85 19.80 9.64
CA GLU A 215 -9.13 19.72 10.36
C GLU A 215 -8.93 19.27 11.81
N ASN A 216 -8.16 18.21 12.02
CA ASN A 216 -7.82 17.73 13.36
C ASN A 216 -7.06 18.79 14.17
N LYS A 217 -6.16 19.57 13.55
CA LYS A 217 -5.48 20.69 14.23
C LYS A 217 -6.44 21.81 14.62
N LYS A 218 -7.42 22.14 13.77
CA LYS A 218 -8.45 23.15 14.07
C LYS A 218 -9.34 22.70 15.21
N ASN A 219 -9.85 21.47 15.17
CA ASN A 219 -10.69 20.92 16.22
C ASN A 219 -9.99 20.91 17.58
N VAL A 220 -8.70 20.54 17.61
CA VAL A 220 -7.90 20.61 18.85
C VAL A 220 -7.71 22.05 19.33
N ARG A 221 -7.44 23.01 18.43
CA ARG A 221 -7.27 24.42 18.82
C ARG A 221 -8.55 25.03 19.39
N ASN A 222 -9.68 24.79 18.73
CA ASN A 222 -10.97 25.32 19.18
C ASN A 222 -11.37 24.74 20.55
N ASN A 223 -11.15 23.44 20.77
CA ASN A 223 -11.41 22.83 22.07
C ASN A 223 -10.49 23.38 23.18
N VAL A 224 -9.24 23.74 22.86
CA VAL A 224 -8.31 24.35 23.82
C VAL A 224 -8.67 25.82 24.10
N GLU A 225 -9.16 26.57 23.11
CA GLU A 225 -9.60 27.97 23.30
C GLU A 225 -10.92 28.07 24.07
N GLU A 226 -11.85 27.13 23.90
CA GLU A 226 -13.09 27.06 24.69
C GLU A 226 -12.87 26.58 26.14
N GLU A 227 -11.87 25.73 26.41
CA GLU A 227 -11.56 25.23 27.77
C GLU A 227 -10.59 26.10 28.58
N TYR A 228 -9.82 27.00 27.96
CA TYR A 228 -8.84 27.85 28.65
C TYR A 228 -9.18 29.34 28.60
N THR A 229 -10.36 29.73 29.09
CA THR A 229 -10.44 31.00 29.81
C THR A 229 -9.70 30.84 31.14
N PHE A 230 -8.40 31.19 31.17
CA PHE A 230 -7.66 31.23 32.43
C PHE A 230 -8.44 32.09 33.44
N PRO A 231 -8.81 31.58 34.62
CA PRO A 231 -9.15 32.46 35.73
C PRO A 231 -7.93 33.35 35.94
N SER A 232 -8.14 34.66 35.93
CA SER A 232 -7.07 35.62 36.25
C SER A 232 -6.46 35.21 37.60
N PHE A 233 -5.22 34.70 37.57
CA PHE A 233 -4.47 34.34 38.77
C PHE A 233 -4.22 35.63 39.56
N LYS A 234 -5.12 35.97 40.48
CA LYS A 234 -4.81 36.92 41.55
C LYS A 234 -3.76 36.26 42.44
N ASN A 235 -2.55 36.80 42.39
CA ASN A 235 -1.45 36.45 43.28
C ASN A 235 -1.92 36.38 44.73
N LYS A 236 -2.14 35.17 45.25
CA LYS A 236 -2.18 34.92 46.69
C LYS A 236 -0.90 34.22 47.08
N LYS A 237 -0.10 34.95 47.86
CA LYS A 237 1.13 34.49 48.51
C LYS A 237 0.83 33.33 49.46
N ASN A 238 1.78 32.39 49.49
CA ASN A 238 2.17 31.51 50.60
C ASN A 238 1.07 30.94 51.49
N THR A 239 0.77 29.65 51.29
CA THR A 239 0.48 28.73 52.39
C THR A 239 1.16 27.38 52.13
N SER A 240 1.85 26.90 53.16
CA SER A 240 2.58 25.64 53.27
C SER A 240 1.66 24.42 53.36
N ASN A 241 2.16 23.29 52.83
CA ASN A 241 1.81 21.89 53.10
C ASN A 241 0.35 21.45 52.89
N ASP A 242 0.16 20.70 51.80
CA ASP A 242 -0.23 19.27 51.76
C ASP A 242 -1.03 18.97 50.47
N ASP A 243 -0.76 17.80 49.87
CA ASP A 243 -1.39 17.23 48.67
C ASP A 243 -1.04 17.77 47.26
N TYR A 244 0.25 17.99 46.96
CA TYR A 244 0.68 18.02 45.55
C TYR A 244 0.88 16.59 45.02
N LYS A 245 -0.17 15.97 44.47
CA LYS A 245 -0.03 14.75 43.65
C LYS A 245 0.61 15.13 42.32
N ASP A 246 1.86 14.72 42.12
CA ASP A 246 2.55 14.86 40.84
C ASP A 246 1.68 14.23 39.72
N PRO A 247 1.20 15.00 38.73
CA PRO A 247 0.35 14.50 37.65
C PRO A 247 1.04 13.46 36.73
N PHE A 248 2.32 13.14 36.96
CA PHE A 248 3.14 12.28 36.09
C PHE A 248 3.23 10.79 36.47
N ASP A 249 2.49 10.33 37.49
CA ASP A 249 2.49 8.91 37.92
C ASP A 249 1.58 7.99 37.06
N LYS A 250 1.42 8.30 35.76
CA LYS A 250 0.54 7.59 34.82
C LYS A 250 1.31 6.67 33.86
N GLU A 251 0.74 5.50 33.58
CA GLU A 251 1.21 4.59 32.53
C GLU A 251 0.74 5.05 31.14
N TYR A 252 1.65 5.01 30.15
CA TYR A 252 1.37 5.41 28.76
C TYR A 252 1.78 4.30 27.78
N ILE A 253 1.17 4.27 26.59
CA ILE A 253 1.52 3.35 25.50
C ILE A 253 2.38 4.08 24.46
N CYS A 254 3.54 3.52 24.11
CA CYS A 254 4.40 4.09 23.06
C CYS A 254 3.83 3.81 21.67
N VAL A 255 3.63 4.85 20.84
CA VAL A 255 3.11 4.70 19.47
C VAL A 255 4.08 4.02 18.48
N ILE A 256 5.37 3.89 18.83
CA ILE A 256 6.36 3.23 17.99
C ILE A 256 6.42 1.73 18.27
N CYS A 257 6.45 1.33 19.55
CA CYS A 257 6.65 -0.07 19.95
C CYS A 257 5.41 -0.73 20.59
N ASN A 258 4.33 0.03 20.78
CA ASN A 258 3.07 -0.40 21.39
C ASN A 258 3.19 -1.01 22.80
N LYS A 259 4.31 -0.79 23.49
CA LYS A 259 4.52 -1.26 24.87
C LYS A 259 4.16 -0.16 25.89
N ARG A 260 3.67 -0.59 27.06
CA ARG A 260 3.39 0.29 28.20
C ARG A 260 4.69 0.77 28.85
N THR A 261 4.72 2.03 29.28
CA THR A 261 5.88 2.66 29.90
C THR A 261 5.42 3.60 31.02
N LYS A 262 6.08 3.51 32.19
CA LYS A 262 5.94 4.44 33.32
C LYS A 262 6.93 5.61 33.15
N ASN A 263 6.53 6.79 33.61
CA ASN A 263 7.32 8.03 33.64
C ASN A 263 7.77 8.52 32.25
N TRP A 264 6.95 9.34 31.60
CA TRP A 264 7.40 10.12 30.45
C TRP A 264 8.39 11.18 30.91
N GLY A 265 9.65 11.09 30.46
CA GLY A 265 10.62 12.16 30.67
C GLY A 265 10.31 13.34 29.75
N ILE A 266 9.54 14.32 30.22
CA ILE A 266 9.31 15.59 29.52
C ILE A 266 10.50 16.50 29.84
N ARG A 267 11.30 16.86 28.83
CA ARG A 267 12.20 18.02 28.96
C ARG A 267 11.43 19.26 28.51
N PHE A 268 11.26 20.20 29.42
CA PHE A 268 10.70 21.51 29.10
C PHE A 268 11.77 22.38 28.42
N GLY A 269 11.41 22.86 27.23
CA GLY A 269 12.14 23.75 26.33
C GLY A 269 11.19 24.11 25.17
N ASP A 270 11.66 24.77 24.12
CA ASP A 270 10.85 25.31 23.00
C ASP A 270 10.02 24.26 22.20
N GLY A 271 10.04 22.99 22.62
CA GLY A 271 9.09 21.95 22.24
C GLY A 271 9.06 20.81 23.26
N ILE A 272 7.88 20.21 23.46
CA ILE A 272 7.70 18.99 24.25
C ILE A 272 8.39 17.83 23.50
N THR A 273 9.42 17.25 24.09
CA THR A 273 10.10 16.05 23.59
C THR A 273 9.75 14.87 24.49
N CYS A 274 9.32 13.76 23.90
CA CYS A 274 8.90 12.57 24.63
C CYS A 274 9.81 11.40 24.30
N LEU A 275 10.26 10.68 25.34
CA LEU A 275 11.18 9.56 25.22
C LEU A 275 10.50 8.28 25.70
N CYS A 276 10.56 7.21 24.89
CA CYS A 276 10.10 5.90 25.31
C CYS A 276 11.16 5.24 26.21
N ASN A 277 10.80 4.91 27.46
CA ASN A 277 11.71 4.26 28.42
C ASN A 277 11.86 2.74 28.20
N ASN A 278 11.30 2.19 27.12
CA ASN A 278 11.54 0.80 26.75
C ASN A 278 12.94 0.68 26.11
N LYS A 279 13.84 -0.08 26.75
CA LYS A 279 15.24 -0.32 26.33
C LYS A 279 15.39 -0.89 24.91
N GLU A 280 14.37 -1.60 24.41
CA GLU A 280 14.37 -2.12 23.03
C GLU A 280 13.92 -1.06 22.00
N CYS A 281 13.23 -0.01 22.46
CA CYS A 281 12.68 1.03 21.60
C CYS A 281 13.63 2.23 21.49
N GLU A 282 14.08 2.80 22.62
CA GLU A 282 14.98 3.97 22.79
C GLU A 282 14.90 5.11 21.74
N LYS A 283 13.79 5.22 21.00
CA LYS A 283 13.61 6.24 19.95
C LYS A 283 13.08 7.51 20.58
N LYS A 284 13.74 8.63 20.27
CA LYS A 284 13.30 9.97 20.64
C LYS A 284 12.18 10.41 19.72
N ILE A 285 11.04 10.78 20.29
CA ILE A 285 9.95 11.39 19.52
C ILE A 285 9.95 12.89 19.83
N CYS A 286 10.42 13.67 18.87
CA CYS A 286 10.37 15.13 18.95
C CYS A 286 9.12 15.63 18.22
N GLY A 287 8.15 16.17 18.96
CA GLY A 287 6.96 16.76 18.38
C GLY A 287 5.91 17.11 19.42
N LYS A 288 5.17 18.21 19.18
CA LYS A 288 3.92 18.48 19.90
C LYS A 288 3.04 17.23 19.77
N ILE A 289 2.60 16.66 20.90
CA ILE A 289 1.84 15.40 21.07
C ILE A 289 0.79 15.14 19.95
N TYR A 290 0.20 16.20 19.41
CA TYR A 290 -0.78 16.21 18.31
C TYR A 290 -0.31 15.64 16.95
N LYS A 291 0.99 15.57 16.66
CA LYS A 291 1.51 15.05 15.37
C LYS A 291 1.56 13.52 15.26
N LEU A 292 1.54 12.80 16.38
CA LEU A 292 1.71 11.34 16.42
C LEU A 292 0.39 10.57 16.28
N LEU A 293 -0.74 11.22 16.54
CA LEU A 293 -2.05 10.58 16.67
C LEU A 293 -2.88 10.59 15.37
N THR A 294 -2.34 11.11 14.27
CA THR A 294 -3.15 11.49 13.09
C THR A 294 -3.06 10.55 11.89
N LEU A 295 -2.05 9.67 11.80
CA LEU A 295 -1.87 8.78 10.65
C LEU A 295 -1.34 7.42 11.12
N LEU A 296 -2.17 6.39 10.94
CA LEU A 296 -1.80 4.96 10.99
C LEU A 296 -1.73 4.41 9.57
#